data_AF-A0A1H8YU25-F1
#
_entry.id   AF-A0A1H8YU25-F1
#
_cell.length_a   1.000
_cell.length_b   1.000
_cell.length_c   1.000
_cell.angle_alpha   90.00
_cell.angle_beta   90.00
_cell.angle_gamma   90.00
#
_symmetry.space_group_name_H-M   'P 1'
#
loop_
_entity.id
_entity.type
_entity.pdbx_description
1 polymer ?
#
loop_
_entity_poly.entity_id
_entity_poly.type
_entity_poly.pdbx_seq_one_letter_code
_entity_poly.pdbx_strand_id
1 'polypeptide(L)'
;MDINNARTAGGYVLYHGLFVFQVGPIKEGDKLGVVRLGGHRESEEAALEAAQREVYEEASINMIPIHSPETFHLNVMGANAN
;
A
#
# COMPACT_ATOMS: atom_id res chain seq x y z
N MET A 1 -6.82 16.60 -4.03
CA MET A 1 -6.37 15.45 -4.82
C MET A 1 -7.52 14.48 -4.87
N ASP A 2 -7.91 14.00 -6.04
CA ASP A 2 -8.91 12.94 -6.12
C ASP A 2 -8.22 11.60 -5.85
N ILE A 3 -8.50 10.99 -4.70
CA ILE A 3 -7.99 9.68 -4.31
C ILE A 3 -8.39 8.59 -5.33
N ASN A 4 -9.43 8.85 -6.13
CA ASN A 4 -9.88 7.97 -7.20
C ASN A 4 -8.83 7.77 -8.30
N ASN A 5 -7.83 8.64 -8.42
CA ASN A 5 -6.73 8.47 -9.38
C ASN A 5 -5.57 7.58 -8.88
N ALA A 6 -5.64 7.03 -7.67
CA ALA A 6 -4.63 6.09 -7.18
C ALA A 6 -4.63 4.82 -8.04
N ARG A 7 -3.44 4.41 -8.53
CA ARG A 7 -3.26 3.16 -9.31
C ARG A 7 -2.98 1.93 -8.44
N THR A 8 -2.60 2.16 -7.19
CA THR A 8 -2.27 1.13 -6.22
C THR A 8 -2.78 1.54 -4.85
N ALA A 9 -3.18 0.57 -4.06
CA ALA A 9 -3.66 0.76 -2.70
C ALA A 9 -2.98 -0.23 -1.75
N GLY A 10 -3.30 -0.14 -0.46
CA GLY A 10 -2.86 -1.09 0.56
C GLY A 10 -2.58 -0.42 1.90
N GLY A 11 -2.03 -1.18 2.84
CA GLY A 11 -2.07 -0.80 4.25
C GLY A 11 -0.81 -1.14 5.03
N TYR A 12 -0.55 -0.33 6.05
CA TYR A 12 0.33 -0.70 7.15
C TYR A 12 -0.53 -1.32 8.24
N VAL A 13 -0.38 -2.62 8.46
CA VAL A 13 -1.17 -3.35 9.47
C VAL A 13 -0.39 -3.41 10.77
N LEU A 14 -0.96 -2.86 11.84
CA LEU A 14 -0.46 -3.01 13.20
C LEU A 14 -1.05 -4.28 13.82
N TYR A 15 -0.19 -5.25 14.15
CA TYR A 15 -0.57 -6.50 14.79
C TYR A 15 0.33 -6.76 16.00
N HIS A 16 -0.26 -6.85 17.19
CA HIS A 16 0.45 -7.10 18.46
C HIS A 16 1.64 -6.15 18.70
N GLY A 17 1.47 -4.86 18.36
CA GLY A 17 2.51 -3.83 18.53
C GLY A 17 3.59 -3.83 17.45
N LEU A 18 3.45 -4.63 16.40
CA LEU A 18 4.40 -4.74 15.28
C LEU A 18 3.72 -4.42 13.95
N PHE A 19 4.48 -3.85 13.01
CA PHE A 19 4.01 -3.67 11.64
C PHE A 19 4.38 -4.87 10.78
N VAL A 20 3.42 -5.32 9.98
CA VAL A 20 3.59 -6.44 9.05
C VAL A 20 4.10 -5.92 7.71
N PHE A 21 5.12 -6.58 7.17
CA PHE A 21 5.71 -6.30 5.86
C PHE A 21 5.87 -7.59 5.07
N GLN A 22 5.78 -7.47 3.75
CA GLN A 22 6.15 -8.53 2.82
C GLN A 22 7.61 -8.38 2.40
N VAL A 23 8.27 -9.52 2.20
CA VAL A 23 9.59 -9.59 1.57
C VAL A 23 9.41 -10.29 0.22
N GLY A 24 9.80 -9.62 -0.86
CA GLY A 24 9.64 -10.14 -2.22
C GLY A 24 10.67 -9.59 -3.19
N PRO A 25 10.80 -10.19 -4.39
CA PRO A 25 11.73 -9.70 -5.40
C PRO A 25 11.39 -8.27 -5.80
N ILE A 26 12.41 -7.44 -6.01
CA ILE A 26 12.25 -6.14 -6.68
C ILE A 26 12.00 -6.35 -8.18
N LYS A 27 11.60 -5.30 -8.91
CA LYS A 27 11.21 -5.41 -10.33
C LYS A 27 12.30 -6.04 -11.21
N GLU A 28 13.56 -5.80 -10.87
CA GLU A 28 14.74 -6.30 -11.56
C GLU A 28 15.01 -7.79 -11.25
N GLY A 29 14.42 -8.33 -10.18
CA GLY A 29 14.50 -9.75 -9.80
C GLY A 29 15.82 -10.20 -9.18
N ASP A 30 16.79 -9.29 -9.00
CA ASP A 30 18.14 -9.60 -8.49
C ASP A 30 18.27 -9.42 -6.96
N LYS A 31 17.30 -8.77 -6.31
CA LYS A 31 17.29 -8.48 -4.87
C LYS A 31 15.90 -8.67 -4.27
N LEU A 32 15.86 -8.78 -2.94
CA LEU A 32 14.64 -8.74 -2.15
C LEU A 32 14.42 -7.34 -1.58
N GLY A 33 13.19 -6.83 -1.69
CA GLY A 33 12.72 -5.61 -1.05
C GLY A 33 11.77 -5.92 0.10
N VAL A 34 11.74 -5.02 1.08
CA VAL A 34 10.72 -4.99 2.12
C VAL A 34 9.64 -4.00 1.68
N VAL A 35 8.40 -4.47 1.56
CA VAL A 35 7.27 -3.67 1.07
C VAL A 35 6.08 -3.78 2.01
N ARG A 36 5.25 -2.72 2.02
CA ARG A 36 3.93 -2.79 2.66
C ARG A 36 3.03 -3.75 1.88
N LEU A 37 2.00 -4.27 2.54
CA LEU A 37 0.95 -5.03 1.87
C LEU A 37 0.15 -4.12 0.93
N GLY A 38 -0.22 -4.65 -0.24
CA GLY A 38 -1.02 -3.96 -1.23
C GLY A 38 -0.56 -4.08 -2.67
N GLY A 39 -1.50 -3.95 -3.59
CA GLY A 39 -1.25 -4.03 -5.02
C GLY A 39 -2.07 -3.04 -5.83
N HIS A 40 -2.58 -3.51 -6.97
CA HIS A 40 -3.24 -2.69 -7.97
C HIS A 40 -4.68 -2.37 -7.60
N ARG A 41 -5.11 -1.14 -7.88
CA ARG A 41 -6.52 -0.78 -7.77
C ARG A 41 -7.25 -1.25 -9.03
N GLU A 42 -8.36 -1.94 -8.85
CA GLU A 42 -9.29 -2.27 -9.93
C GLU A 42 -10.16 -1.06 -10.32
N SER A 43 -10.68 -1.02 -11.55
CA SER A 43 -11.23 0.19 -12.19
C SER A 43 -12.31 0.91 -11.36
N GLU A 44 -13.14 0.15 -10.65
CA GLU A 44 -14.38 0.63 -10.01
C GLU A 44 -14.35 0.62 -8.47
N GLU A 45 -13.30 0.09 -7.84
CA GLU A 45 -13.23 0.01 -6.37
C GLU A 45 -12.67 1.31 -5.76
N ALA A 46 -13.18 1.69 -4.58
CA ALA A 46 -12.59 2.78 -3.82
C ALA A 46 -11.18 2.39 -3.34
N ALA A 47 -10.29 3.38 -3.17
CA ALA A 47 -8.92 3.11 -2.72
C ALA A 47 -8.84 2.36 -1.39
N LEU A 48 -9.81 2.57 -0.49
CA LEU A 48 -9.88 1.85 0.78
C LEU A 48 -10.31 0.38 0.58
N GLU A 49 -11.29 0.13 -0.28
CA GLU A 49 -11.76 -1.24 -0.61
C GLU A 49 -10.63 -2.04 -1.24
N ALA A 50 -9.92 -1.45 -2.21
CA ALA A 50 -8.73 -2.01 -2.82
C ALA A 50 -7.67 -2.37 -1.78
N ALA A 51 -7.41 -1.46 -0.83
CA ALA A 51 -6.44 -1.71 0.23
C ALA A 51 -6.86 -2.92 1.10
N GLN A 52 -8.16 -3.07 1.40
CA GLN A 52 -8.66 -4.17 2.24
C GLN A 52 -8.58 -5.50 1.50
N ARG A 53 -8.99 -5.51 0.23
CA ARG A 53 -8.92 -6.69 -0.65
C ARG A 53 -7.48 -7.18 -0.80
N GLU A 54 -6.56 -6.30 -1.18
CA GLU A 54 -5.15 -6.66 -1.40
C GLU A 54 -4.48 -7.18 -0.12
N VAL A 55 -4.72 -6.55 1.03
CA VAL A 55 -4.19 -7.02 2.33
C VAL A 55 -4.72 -8.42 2.67
N TYR A 56 -5.98 -8.71 2.33
CA TYR A 56 -6.57 -10.02 2.52
C TYR A 56 -5.99 -11.06 1.55
N GLU A 57 -5.82 -10.73 0.27
CA GLU A 57 -5.24 -11.63 -0.73
C GLU A 57 -3.79 -12.01 -0.40
N GLU A 58 -2.97 -11.06 0.03
CA GLU A 58 -1.55 -11.29 0.30
C GLU A 58 -1.29 -11.98 1.65
N ALA A 59 -2.10 -11.69 2.67
CA ALA A 59 -1.80 -12.09 4.05
C ALA A 59 -2.97 -12.76 4.79
N SER A 60 -4.14 -12.90 4.18
CA SER A 60 -5.39 -13.38 4.83
C SER A 60 -5.75 -12.57 6.08
N ILE A 61 -5.43 -11.27 6.07
CA ILE A 61 -5.72 -10.35 7.17
C ILE A 61 -6.96 -9.51 6.84
N ASN A 62 -7.97 -9.59 7.70
CA ASN A 62 -9.10 -8.65 7.66
C ASN A 62 -8.72 -7.36 8.39
N MET A 63 -8.29 -6.33 7.66
CA MET A 63 -7.87 -5.07 8.26
C MET A 63 -9.06 -4.17 8.64
N ILE A 64 -8.95 -3.54 9.81
CA ILE A 64 -9.89 -2.51 10.28
C ILE A 64 -9.22 -1.15 10.06
N PRO A 65 -9.74 -0.30 9.16
CA PRO A 65 -9.18 1.02 8.94
C PRO A 65 -9.36 1.89 10.18
N ILE A 66 -8.30 2.62 10.53
CA ILE A 66 -8.34 3.65 11.55
C ILE A 66 -8.40 5.02 10.88
N HIS A 67 -9.17 5.94 11.44
CA HIS A 67 -9.20 7.31 10.94
C HIS A 67 -7.83 7.95 11.18
N SER A 68 -7.14 8.33 10.11
CA SER A 68 -5.89 9.06 10.25
C SER A 68 -6.19 10.51 10.65
N PRO A 69 -5.58 11.04 11.72
CA PRO A 69 -5.76 12.46 12.07
C PRO A 69 -5.18 13.38 10.99
N GLU A 70 -4.19 12.90 10.24
CA GLU A 70 -3.49 13.67 9.19
C GLU A 70 -3.25 12.80 7.95
N THR A 71 -3.29 13.40 6.76
CA THR A 71 -2.98 12.70 5.50
C THR A 71 -1.81 13.40 4.80
N PHE A 72 -0.79 12.64 4.44
CA PHE A 72 0.39 13.15 3.74
C PHE A 72 0.31 12.85 2.24
N HIS A 73 0.72 13.82 1.43
CA HIS A 73 0.88 13.65 -0.01
C HIS A 73 2.30 14.06 -0.40
N LEU A 74 3.10 13.10 -0.86
CA LEU A 74 4.43 13.37 -1.36
C LEU A 74 4.33 13.89 -2.80
N ASN A 75 4.46 15.20 -2.98
CA ASN A 75 4.61 15.78 -4.30
C ASN A 75 6.09 15.68 -4.72
N VAL A 76 6.43 14.68 -5.52
CA VAL A 76 7.79 14.49 -6.03
C VAL A 76 8.05 15.49 -7.17
N MET A 77 8.18 16.76 -6.84
CA MET A 77 8.76 17.77 -7.74
C MET A 77 10.28 17.67 -7.63
N GLY A 78 10.92 16.78 -8.40
CA GLY A 78 12.38 16.81 -8.59
C GLY A 78 13.18 15.49 -8.53
N ALA A 79 12.58 14.30 -8.55
CA ALA A 79 13.35 13.05 -8.59
C ALA A 79 13.85 12.66 -9.99
N ASN A 80 14.37 13.64 -10.74
CA ASN A 80 15.32 13.43 -11.84
C ASN A 80 16.62 14.14 -11.45
N ALA A 81 17.37 13.53 -10.55
CA ALA A 81 18.79 13.79 -10.37
C ALA A 81 19.48 12.45 -10.12
N ASN A 82 20.23 12.03 -11.14
CA ASN A 82 21.05 10.82 -11.30
C ASN A 82 20.32 9.60 -11.85
#